data_AF-A0A949EIU5-F1
#
_entry.id   AF-A0A949EIU5-F1
#
_cell.length_a   1.000
_cell.length_b   1.000
_cell.length_c   1.000
_cell.angle_alpha   90.00
_cell.angle_beta   90.00
_cell.angle_gamma   90.00
#
_symmetry.space_group_name_H-M   'P 1'
#
loop_
_entity.id
_entity.type
_entity.pdbx_description
1 polymer ?
#
loop_
_entity_poly.entity_id
_entity_poly.type
_entity_poly.pdbx_seq_one_letter_code
_entity_poly.pdbx_strand_id
1 'polypeptide(L)' 'MKVAIYARYSSENQSAKSIDDQIRVCKNYILEHEMTVDNKHIYIDEAISGSIVNRP' A
#
# COMPACT_ATOMS: atom_id res chain seq x y z
N MET A 1 4.26 15.34 9.53
CA MET A 1 5.05 14.08 9.64
C MET A 1 5.18 13.44 8.26
N LYS A 2 6.32 12.79 7.93
CA LYS A 2 6.49 12.06 6.65
C LYS A 2 6.20 10.59 6.84
N VAL A 3 5.42 9.99 5.94
CA VAL A 3 5.01 8.58 6.02
C VAL A 3 5.12 7.88 4.67
N ALA A 4 5.03 6.56 4.69
CA ALA A 4 5.00 5.68 3.51
C ALA A 4 3.70 4.86 3.51
N ILE A 5 3.25 4.44 2.32
CA ILE A 5 2.11 3.54 2.14
C ILE A 5 2.66 2.20 1.65
N TYR A 6 2.25 1.10 2.28
CA TYR A 6 2.52 -0.25 1.79
C TYR A 6 1.20 -0.99 1.63
N ALA A 7 0.85 -1.35 0.40
CA ALA A 7 -0.39 -2.03 0.06
C ALA A 7 -0.09 -3.42 -0.52
N ARG A 8 -0.84 -4.44 -0.10
CA ARG A 8 -0.62 -5.82 -0.56
C ARG A 8 -1.91 -6.63 -0.64
N TYR A 9 -1.91 -7.70 -1.42
CA TYR A 9 -2.89 -8.77 -1.35
C TYR A 9 -2.23 -10.14 -1.49
N SER A 10 -2.82 -11.19 -0.90
CA SER A 10 -2.17 -12.49 -0.71
C SER A 10 -2.64 -13.62 -1.63
N SER A 11 -3.74 -13.48 -2.38
CA SER A 11 -4.36 -14.62 -3.10
C SER A 11 -5.45 -14.22 -4.11
N GLU A 12 -5.71 -15.12 -5.07
CA GLU A 12 -6.50 -15.03 -6.33
C GLU A 12 -7.88 -14.34 -6.30
N ASN A 13 -8.44 -14.03 -5.13
CA ASN A 13 -9.76 -13.38 -5.00
C ASN A 13 -9.69 -11.89 -4.61
N GLN A 14 -8.51 -11.30 -4.59
CA GLN A 14 -8.29 -9.89 -4.31
C GLN A 14 -7.78 -9.24 -5.60
N SER A 15 -8.65 -8.50 -6.30
CA SER A 15 -8.26 -7.87 -7.57
C SER A 15 -7.38 -6.64 -7.32
N ALA A 16 -6.73 -6.13 -8.36
CA ALA A 16 -6.00 -4.85 -8.33
C ALA A 16 -6.82 -3.68 -7.74
N LYS A 17 -8.17 -3.74 -7.82
CA LYS A 17 -9.05 -2.77 -7.14
C LYS A 17 -8.79 -2.68 -5.63
N SER A 18 -8.37 -3.78 -5.00
CA SER A 18 -8.07 -3.81 -3.56
C SER A 18 -6.85 -2.97 -3.18
N ILE A 19 -5.86 -2.81 -4.08
CA ILE A 19 -4.66 -1.99 -3.82
C ILE A 19 -4.99 -0.51 -3.95
N ASP A 20 -5.69 -0.12 -5.01
CA ASP A 20 -6.09 1.27 -5.22
C ASP A 20 -6.98 1.76 -4.07
N ASP A 21 -7.90 0.91 -3.59
CA ASP A 21 -8.72 1.20 -2.43
C ASP A 21 -7.90 1.31 -1.13
N GLN A 22 -6.93 0.41 -0.91
CA GLN A 22 -6.00 0.52 0.22
C GLN A 22 -5.23 1.85 0.20
N ILE A 23 -4.65 2.23 -0.95
CA ILE A 23 -3.91 3.49 -1.12
C ILE A 23 -4.82 4.68 -0.87
N ARG A 24 -6.06 4.66 -1.38
CA ARG A 24 -7.04 5.73 -1.16
C ARG A 24 -7.37 5.92 0.31
N VAL A 25 -7.63 4.83 1.03
CA VAL A 25 -7.89 4.88 2.49
C VAL A 25 -6.69 5.45 3.24
N CYS A 26 -5.47 5.00 2.92
CA CYS A 26 -4.26 5.53 3.53
C CYS A 26 -4.06 7.03 3.24
N LYS A 27 -4.30 7.47 1.99
CA LYS A 27 -4.19 8.89 1.63
C LYS A 27 -5.19 9.77 2.39
N ASN A 28 -6.42 9.31 2.57
CA ASN A 28 -7.43 10.03 3.35
C ASN A 28 -6.98 10.19 4.81
N TYR A 29 -6.51 9.10 5.44
CA TYR A 29 -5.97 9.15 6.80
C TYR A 29 -4.79 10.13 6.91
N ILE A 30 -3.90 10.13 5.92
CA ILE A 30 -2.74 11.04 5.88
C ILE A 30 -3.18 12.51 5.83
N LEU A 31 -4.19 12.82 5.02
CA LEU A 31 -4.75 14.17 4.91
C LEU A 31 -5.44 14.61 6.21
N GLU A 32 -6.24 13.74 6.82
CA GLU A 32 -6.94 14.01 8.08
C GLU A 32 -5.98 14.27 9.26
N HIS A 33 -4.77 13.72 9.21
CA HIS A 33 -3.77 13.80 10.28
C HIS A 33 -2.60 14.74 9.97
N GLU A 34 -2.74 15.65 8.99
CA GLU A 34 -1.68 16.62 8.60
C GLU A 34 -0.32 15.96 8.33
N MET A 35 -0.36 14.74 7.79
CA MET A 35 0.81 13.99 7.37
C MET A 35 1.09 14.21 5.89
N THR A 36 2.26 13.78 5.45
CA THR A 36 2.70 13.92 4.06
C THR A 36 3.26 12.60 3.56
N VAL A 37 2.89 12.21 2.36
CA VAL A 37 3.43 11.05 1.64
C VAL A 37 3.92 11.50 0.27
N ASP A 38 5.11 11.04 -0.10
CA ASP A 38 5.65 11.21 -1.44
C ASP A 38 5.30 9.94 -2.24
N ASN A 39 4.88 10.10 -3.50
CA ASN A 39 4.51 8.97 -4.35
C ASN A 39 5.65 7.94 -4.50
N LYS A 40 6.92 8.34 -4.31
CA LYS A 40 8.07 7.41 -4.29
C LYS A 40 8.11 6.48 -3.07
N HIS A 41 7.30 6.74 -2.05
CA HIS A 41 7.17 5.92 -0.84
C HIS A 41 5.79 5.23 -0.79
N ILE A 42 5.21 4.95 -1.95
CA ILE A 42 4.06 4.07 -2.09
C ILE A 42 4.58 2.75 -2.65
N TYR A 43 4.55 1.72 -1.82
CA TYR A 43 5.05 0.38 -2.10
C TYR A 43 3.85 -0.54 -2.29
N ILE A 44 3.87 -1.34 -3.36
CA ILE A 44 2.77 -2.25 -3.71
C ILE A 44 3.36 -3.64 -3.86
N ASP A 45 2.73 -4.62 -3.24
CA ASP A 45 3.12 -6.01 -3.31
C ASP A 45 1.95 -6.85 -3.84
N GLU A 46 1.98 -7.05 -5.15
CA GLU A 46 1.04 -7.88 -5.89
C GLU A 46 1.48 -9.34 -5.77
N ALA A 47 0.99 -10.02 -4.72
CA ALA A 47 1.05 -11.47 -4.51
C ALA A 47 2.21 -12.23 -5.19
N ILE A 48 3.47 -11.91 -4.86
CA ILE A 48 4.53 -12.92 -4.92
C ILE A 48 4.44 -13.71 -3.62
N SER A 49 4.29 -15.04 -3.71
CA SER A 49 3.92 -15.95 -2.62
C SER A 49 4.48 -15.56 -1.25
N GLY A 50 3.69 -15.80 -0.19
CA GLY A 50 3.96 -15.39 1.21
C GLY A 50 5.23 -15.93 1.87
N SER A 51 6.21 -16.43 1.10
CA SER A 51 7.42 -17.11 1.55
C SER A 51 8.70 -16.24 1.53
N ILE A 52 8.65 -15.02 1.00
CA ILE A 52 9.87 -14.22 0.78
C ILE A 52 9.89 -12.99 1.71
N VAL A 53 10.91 -12.95 2.58
CA VAL A 53 11.17 -11.89 3.60
C VAL A 53 11.88 -10.67 3.00
N ASN A 54 12.53 -10.81 1.84
CA ASN A 54 13.13 -9.71 1.08
C ASN A 54 12.31 -9.44 -0.19
N ARG A 55 11.61 -8.32 -0.22
CA ARG A 55 10.84 -7.86 -1.39
C ARG A 55 11.36 -6.49 -1.82
N PRO A 56 11.38 -6.20 -3.14
CA PRO A 56 11.99 -4.99 -3.70
C PRO A 56 11.31 -3.68 -3.27
#